data_AF-A0A940J715-F1
#
_entry.id   AF-A0A940J715-F1
#
_cell.length_a   1.000
_cell.length_b   1.000
_cell.length_c   1.000
_cell.angle_alpha   90.00
_cell.angle_beta   90.00
_cell.angle_gamma   90.00
#
_symmetry.space_group_name_H-M   'P 1'
#
loop_
_entity.id
_entity.type
_entity.pdbx_description
1 polymer ?
#
loop_
_entity_poly.entity_id
_entity_poly.type
_entity_poly.pdbx_seq_one_letter_code
_entity_poly.pdbx_strand_id
1 'polypeptide(L)'
;MHRDDDGWREALYGEVVRGFVSDAVGAAAREEMDLPHLVICRDTETGIRSHAGPFPDGLSALVFAEREHASERAAGNHTMSFEVAALFPVDPPAR
;
A
#
# COMPACT_ATOMS: atom_id res chain seq x y z
N MET A 1 -10.89 -45.75 22.44
CA MET A 1 -10.74 -44.36 22.91
C MET A 1 -9.32 -43.94 22.58
N HIS A 2 -9.09 -43.41 21.38
CA HIS A 2 -7.75 -43.06 20.91
C HIS A 2 -7.83 -41.89 19.92
N ARG A 3 -6.92 -40.93 20.11
CA ARG A 3 -6.56 -39.75 19.31
C ARG A 3 -7.43 -38.49 19.41
N ASP A 4 -7.13 -37.70 20.44
CA ASP A 4 -7.16 -36.22 20.43
C ASP A 4 -5.72 -35.64 20.21
N ASP A 5 -4.78 -36.43 19.69
CA ASP A 5 -3.33 -36.13 19.71
C ASP A 5 -2.82 -35.33 18.49
N ASP A 6 -3.63 -35.10 17.46
CA ASP A 6 -3.18 -34.38 16.24
C ASP A 6 -3.66 -32.92 16.18
N GLY A 7 -4.68 -32.55 16.97
CA GLY A 7 -5.27 -31.20 16.95
C GLY A 7 -4.32 -30.11 17.45
N TRP A 8 -3.41 -30.43 18.39
CA TRP A 8 -2.44 -29.46 18.90
C TRP A 8 -1.33 -29.15 17.88
N ARG A 9 -0.99 -30.10 17.00
CA ARG A 9 0.01 -29.89 15.94
C ARG A 9 -0.54 -29.00 14.85
N GLU A 10 -1.79 -29.19 14.44
CA GLU A 10 -2.44 -28.30 13.48
C GLU A 10 -2.67 -26.89 14.04
N ALA A 11 -3.03 -26.77 15.32
CA ALA A 11 -3.16 -25.47 15.97
C ALA A 11 -1.82 -24.72 16.03
N LEU A 12 -0.74 -25.39 16.44
CA LEU A 12 0.60 -24.82 16.42
C LEU A 12 1.07 -24.47 15.01
N TYR A 13 0.77 -25.33 14.02
CA TYR A 13 1.13 -25.06 12.64
C TYR A 13 0.39 -23.82 12.11
N GLY A 14 -0.91 -23.71 12.40
CA GLY A 14 -1.71 -22.54 12.04
C GLY A 14 -1.21 -21.25 12.70
N GLU A 15 -0.80 -21.32 13.97
CA GLU A 15 -0.25 -20.17 14.69
C GLU A 15 1.11 -19.74 14.12
N VAL A 16 2.03 -20.68 13.89
CA VAL A 16 3.35 -20.43 13.31
C VAL A 16 3.22 -19.87 11.89
N VAL A 17 2.34 -20.45 11.06
CA VAL A 17 2.10 -19.97 9.69
C VAL A 17 1.52 -18.56 9.70
N ARG A 18 0.56 -18.25 10.58
CA ARG A 18 0.01 -16.89 10.72
C ARG A 18 1.08 -15.88 11.12
N GLY A 19 1.93 -16.22 12.09
CA GLY A 19 3.05 -15.39 12.51
C GLY A 19 3.99 -15.10 11.33
N PHE A 20 4.43 -16.15 10.64
CA PHE A 20 5.33 -16.01 9.50
C PHE A 20 4.73 -15.17 8.35
N VAL A 21 3.47 -15.40 8.00
CA VAL A 21 2.79 -14.61 6.96
C VAL A 21 2.67 -13.15 7.39
N SER A 22 2.32 -12.88 8.65
CA SER A 22 2.25 -11.52 9.17
C SER A 22 3.60 -10.80 9.08
N ASP A 23 4.68 -11.47 9.46
CA ASP A 23 6.03 -10.91 9.40
C ASP A 23 6.48 -10.67 7.95
N ALA A 24 6.23 -11.62 7.06
CA ALA A 24 6.55 -11.50 5.64
C ALA A 24 5.79 -10.34 4.97
N VAL A 25 4.49 -10.20 5.25
CA VAL A 25 3.66 -9.09 4.75
C VAL A 25 4.15 -7.75 5.33
N GLY A 26 4.47 -7.70 6.63
CA GLY A 26 5.01 -6.49 7.25
C GLY A 26 6.36 -6.08 6.67
N ALA A 27 7.25 -7.04 6.41
CA ALA A 27 8.53 -6.79 5.76
C ALA A 27 8.36 -6.28 4.33
N ALA A 28 7.48 -6.92 3.54
CA ALA A 28 7.19 -6.51 2.17
C ALA A 28 6.56 -5.10 2.13
N ALA A 29 5.62 -4.78 3.01
CA ALA A 29 5.01 -3.46 3.08
C ALA A 29 6.05 -2.38 3.46
N ARG A 30 7.00 -2.71 4.33
CA ARG A 30 8.08 -1.79 4.68
C ARG A 30 9.03 -1.57 3.51
N GLU A 31 9.42 -2.62 2.80
CA GLU A 31 10.26 -2.51 1.61
C GLU A 31 9.55 -1.72 0.51
N GLU A 32 8.24 -1.94 0.32
CA GLU A 32 7.42 -1.17 -0.61
C GLU A 32 7.45 0.31 -0.28
N MET A 33 7.32 0.70 1.00
CA MET A 33 7.38 2.10 1.44
C MET A 33 8.69 2.82 1.13
N ASP A 34 9.80 2.08 0.99
CA ASP A 34 11.12 2.64 0.65
C ASP A 34 11.30 2.79 -0.88
N LEU A 35 10.39 2.28 -1.71
CA LEU A 35 10.41 2.47 -3.16
C LEU A 35 9.93 3.88 -3.55
N PRO A 36 10.28 4.37 -4.76
CA PRO A 36 9.70 5.59 -5.28
C PRO A 36 8.18 5.46 -5.43
N HIS A 37 7.41 6.51 -5.13
CA HIS A 37 5.95 6.50 -5.22
C HIS A 37 5.41 7.60 -6.13
N LEU A 38 4.22 7.38 -6.69
CA LEU A 38 3.41 8.41 -7.34
C LEU A 38 2.17 8.70 -6.51
N VAL A 39 1.71 9.94 -6.58
CA VAL A 39 0.38 10.35 -6.11
C VAL A 39 -0.51 10.49 -7.32
N ILE A 40 -1.60 9.74 -7.36
CA ILE A 40 -2.64 9.79 -8.38
C ILE A 40 -3.79 10.61 -7.79
N CYS A 41 -4.03 11.79 -8.34
CA CYS A 41 -5.20 12.58 -8.02
C CYS A 41 -6.30 12.29 -9.02
N ARG A 42 -7.53 12.11 -8.54
CA ARG A 42 -8.70 11.87 -9.35
C ARG A 42 -9.84 12.76 -8.90
N ASP A 43 -10.38 13.53 -9.83
CA ASP A 43 -11.68 14.16 -9.69
C ASP A 43 -12.76 13.09 -9.86
N THR A 44 -13.55 12.87 -8.82
CA THR A 44 -14.62 11.86 -8.82
C THR A 44 -15.84 12.28 -9.63
N GLU A 45 -16.02 13.58 -9.90
CA GLU A 45 -17.13 14.11 -10.69
C GLU A 45 -16.82 13.99 -12.20
N THR A 46 -15.66 14.49 -12.63
CA THR A 46 -15.28 14.51 -14.04
C THR A 46 -14.53 13.26 -14.50
N GLY A 47 -13.98 12.48 -13.56
CA GLY A 47 -13.13 11.33 -13.84
C GLY A 47 -11.71 11.68 -14.29
N ILE A 48 -11.36 12.98 -14.38
CA ILE A 48 -10.03 13.45 -14.78
C ILE A 48 -9.01 12.98 -13.74
N ARG A 49 -7.84 12.55 -14.24
CA ARG A 49 -6.71 12.11 -13.42
C ARG A 49 -5.49 13.00 -13.66
N SER A 50 -4.81 13.35 -12.59
CA SER A 50 -3.50 13.98 -12.62
C SER A 50 -2.52 13.20 -11.73
N HIS A 51 -1.23 13.42 -11.94
CA HIS A 51 -0.18 12.67 -11.26
C HIS A 51 0.86 13.64 -10.72
N ALA A 52 1.36 13.37 -9.51
CA ALA A 52 2.49 14.05 -8.91
C ALA A 52 3.59 13.05 -8.53
N GLY A 53 4.85 13.46 -8.70
CA GLY A 53 6.03 12.65 -8.42
C GLY A 53 6.87 12.33 -9.67
N PRO A 54 7.77 11.34 -9.59
CA PRO A 54 7.94 10.40 -8.47
C PRO A 54 8.49 11.06 -7.21
N PHE A 55 7.97 10.62 -6.06
CA PHE A 55 8.50 10.90 -4.73
C PHE A 55 9.54 9.85 -4.36
N PRO A 56 10.53 10.18 -3.52
CA PRO A 56 11.62 9.26 -3.19
C PRO A 56 11.15 8.04 -2.38
N ASP A 57 10.10 8.20 -1.56
CA ASP A 57 9.53 7.15 -0.70
C ASP A 57 8.02 7.37 -0.51
N GLY A 58 7.35 6.36 0.03
CA GLY A 58 5.90 6.36 0.25
C GLY A 58 5.45 7.38 1.31
N LEU A 59 6.30 7.65 2.31
CA LEU A 59 5.97 8.62 3.35
C LEU A 59 5.92 10.04 2.78
N SER A 60 6.88 10.39 1.93
CA SER A 60 6.95 11.67 1.23
C SER A 60 5.75 11.86 0.31
N ALA A 61 5.33 10.81 -0.40
CA ALA A 61 4.11 10.82 -1.23
C ALA A 61 2.84 10.99 -0.38
N LEU A 62 2.72 10.30 0.75
CA LEU A 62 1.58 10.43 1.68
C LEU A 62 1.49 11.84 2.28
N VAL A 63 2.63 12.42 2.70
CA VAL A 63 2.68 13.78 3.23
C VAL A 63 2.23 14.79 2.18
N PHE A 64 2.64 14.61 0.93
CA PHE A 64 2.16 15.44 -0.18
C PHE A 64 0.65 15.26 -0.38
N ALA A 65 0.17 14.02 -0.49
CA ALA A 65 -1.24 13.73 -0.73
C ALA A 65 -2.15 14.30 0.37
N GLU A 66 -1.78 14.18 1.65
CA GLU A 66 -2.58 14.74 2.74
C GLU A 66 -2.58 16.28 2.72
N ARG A 67 -1.46 16.92 2.37
CA ARG A 67 -1.40 18.38 2.24
C ARG A 67 -2.32 18.89 1.13
N GLU A 68 -2.28 18.27 -0.04
CA GLU A 68 -3.16 18.62 -1.16
C GLU A 68 -4.62 18.35 -0.81
N HIS A 69 -4.92 17.20 -0.22
CA HIS A 69 -6.28 16.87 0.21
C HIS A 69 -6.82 17.85 1.26
N ALA A 70 -6.01 18.27 2.23
CA ALA A 70 -6.38 19.29 3.19
C ALA A 70 -6.63 20.66 2.53
N SER A 71 -5.81 21.02 1.54
CA SER A 71 -5.97 22.25 0.75
C SER A 71 -7.29 22.25 -0.05
N GLU A 72 -7.58 21.17 -0.78
CA GLU A 72 -8.83 21.02 -1.54
C GLU A 72 -10.07 21.07 -0.63
N ARG A 73 -10.03 20.36 0.51
CA ARG A 73 -11.11 20.43 1.51
C ARG A 73 -11.31 21.84 2.06
N ALA A 74 -10.23 22.58 2.30
CA ALA A 74 -10.31 23.97 2.77
C ALA A 74 -10.89 24.91 1.69
N ALA A 75 -10.66 24.61 0.41
CA ALA A 75 -11.26 25.30 -0.72
C ALA A 75 -12.73 24.91 -0.98
N GLY A 76 -13.28 23.95 -0.22
CA GLY A 76 -14.64 23.43 -0.39
C GLY A 76 -14.77 22.40 -1.51
N ASN A 77 -13.65 21.92 -2.06
CA ASN A 77 -13.65 20.86 -3.04
C ASN A 77 -13.58 19.49 -2.34
N HIS A 78 -14.66 18.73 -2.45
CA HIS A 78 -14.80 17.39 -1.88
C HIS A 78 -14.86 16.29 -2.93
N THR A 79 -14.69 16.63 -4.21
CA THR A 79 -14.74 15.65 -5.29
C THR A 79 -13.36 15.05 -5.59
N MET A 80 -12.29 15.61 -5.02
CA MET A 80 -10.93 15.11 -5.24
C MET A 80 -10.60 13.93 -4.33
N SER A 81 -10.08 12.86 -4.93
CA SER A 81 -9.52 11.69 -4.26
C SER A 81 -8.03 11.57 -4.60
N PHE A 82 -7.24 11.11 -3.63
CA PHE A 82 -5.79 10.96 -3.76
C PHE A 82 -5.41 9.52 -3.42
N GLU A 83 -4.65 8.89 -4.31
CA GLU A 83 -4.12 7.53 -4.15
C GLU A 83 -2.60 7.57 -4.22
N VAL A 84 -1.92 6.79 -3.38
CA VAL A 84 -0.46 6.69 -3.33
C VAL A 84 -0.07 5.28 -3.78
N ALA A 85 0.79 5.18 -4.79
CA ALA A 85 1.18 3.90 -5.38
C ALA A 85 2.70 3.81 -5.57
N ALA A 86 3.29 2.69 -5.17
CA ALA A 86 4.71 2.40 -5.40
C ALA A 86 5.00 2.19 -6.88
N LEU A 87 6.18 2.64 -7.32
CA LEU A 87 6.73 2.39 -8.64
C LEU A 87 7.63 1.16 -8.59
N PHE A 88 7.13 0.08 -9.18
CA PHE A 88 7.93 -1.12 -9.38
C PHE A 88 8.84 -0.95 -10.60
N PRO A 89 10.10 -1.40 -10.53
CA PRO A 89 10.97 -1.44 -11.70
C PRO A 89 10.31 -2.31 -12.78
N VAL A 90 10.23 -1.77 -13.99
CA VAL A 90 9.80 -2.55 -15.17
C VAL A 90 11.01 -3.34 -15.63
N ASP A 91 10.91 -4.67 -15.70
CA ASP A 91 11.93 -5.47 -16.36
C ASP A 91 12.07 -4.97 -17.81
N PRO A 92 13.29 -4.65 -18.28
CA PRO A 92 13.46 -4.27 -19.67
C PRO A 92 12.95 -5.40 -20.56
N PRO A 93 12.26 -5.10 -21.68
CA PRO A 93 11.74 -6.13 -22.55
C PRO A 93 12.90 -7.04 -22.97
N ALA A 94 12.69 -8.35 -22.84
CA ALA A 94 13.64 -9.35 -23.33
C ALA A 94 13.94 -9.05 -24.80
N ARG A 95 15.21 -8.72 -25.09
CA ARG A 95 15.68 -8.40 -26.43
C ARG A 95 15.85 -9.65 -27.27
#